data_AF-A0A7K2P552-F1
#
_entry.id   AF-A0A7K2P552-F1
#
_cell.length_a   1.000
_cell.length_b   1.000
_cell.length_c   1.000
_cell.angle_alpha   90.00
_cell.angle_beta   90.00
_cell.angle_gamma   90.00
#
_symmetry.space_group_name_H-M   'P 1'
#
loop_
_entity.id
_entity.type
_entity.pdbx_description
1 polymer ?
#
loop_
_entity_poly.entity_id
_entity_poly.type
_entity_poly.pdbx_seq_one_letter_code
_entity_poly.pdbx_strand_id
1 'polypeptide(L)' 'VLLPGPELRGWRFATEDEAADLLPPVRYERLRWALRARERGAAHYLEAGTPVG' A
#
# COMPACT_ATOMS: atom_id res chain seq x y z
N VAL A 1 13.59 1.94 13.95
CA VAL A 1 14.31 0.86 13.25
C VAL A 1 14.79 1.41 11.92
N LEU A 2 16.10 1.45 11.69
CA LEU A 2 16.67 1.74 10.37
C LEU A 2 16.44 0.50 9.50
N LEU A 3 15.79 0.68 8.35
CA LEU A 3 15.63 -0.38 7.35
C LEU A 3 17.02 -0.80 6.83
N PRO A 4 17.21 -2.06 6.37
CA PRO A 4 18.52 -2.58 5.99
C PRO A 4 19.22 -1.65 4.98
N GLY A 5 20.38 -1.13 5.37
CA GLY A 5 21.08 -0.03 4.68
C GLY A 5 21.44 -0.24 3.20
N PRO A 6 21.67 -1.47 2.68
CA PRO A 6 21.92 -1.67 1.25
C PRO A 6 20.66 -1.70 0.38
N GLU A 7 19.52 -2.09 0.94
CA GLU A 7 18.27 -2.33 0.19
C GLU A 7 17.34 -1.12 0.23
N LEU A 8 17.24 -0.45 1.39
CA LEU A 8 16.48 0.79 1.49
C LEU A 8 17.35 2.00 1.12
N ARG A 9 17.24 2.41 -0.14
CA ARG A 9 17.93 3.61 -0.66
C ARG A 9 17.27 4.94 -0.31
N GLY A 10 16.05 4.93 0.24
CA GLY A 10 15.33 6.14 0.62
C GLY A 10 13.90 5.83 1.04
N TRP A 11 13.25 6.82 1.66
CA TRP A 11 11.83 6.75 2.02
C TRP A 11 11.22 8.15 2.01
N ARG A 12 9.91 8.22 1.79
CA ARG A 12 9.13 9.46 1.90
C ARG A 12 7.70 9.15 2.33
N PHE A 13 7.02 10.15 2.88
CA PHE A 13 5.56 10.13 2.91
C PHE A 13 5.03 10.43 1.50
N ALA A 14 3.96 9.73 1.12
CA ALA A 14 3.28 9.93 -0.16
C ALA A 14 1.76 9.96 0.06
N THR A 15 1.07 10.78 -0.72
CA THR A 15 -0.40 10.74 -0.81
C THR A 15 -0.87 9.48 -1.54
N GLU A 16 -2.17 9.16 -1.48
CA GLU A 16 -2.73 8.05 -2.27
C GLU A 16 -2.48 8.29 -3.78
N ASP A 17 -2.66 9.52 -4.26
CA ASP A 17 -2.44 9.87 -5.68
C ASP A 17 -0.96 9.74 -6.08
N GLU A 18 -0.04 10.27 -5.27
CA GLU A 18 1.39 10.15 -5.54
C GLU A 18 1.88 8.69 -5.53
N ALA A 19 1.23 7.82 -4.74
CA ALA A 19 1.55 6.41 -4.71
C ALA A 19 1.16 5.67 -6.00
N ALA A 20 0.17 6.18 -6.75
CA ALA A 20 -0.25 5.61 -8.04
C ALA A 20 0.90 5.66 -9.06
N ASP A 21 1.69 6.73 -9.04
CA ASP A 21 2.84 6.91 -9.94
C ASP A 21 4.10 6.14 -9.49
N LEU A 22 4.17 5.78 -8.21
CA LEU A 22 5.35 5.14 -7.61
C LEU A 22 5.28 3.61 -7.56
N LEU A 23 4.08 3.05 -7.60
CA LEU A 23 3.84 1.64 -7.33
C LEU A 23 3.38 0.90 -8.59
N PRO A 24 3.84 -0.34 -8.82
CA PRO A 24 3.18 -1.24 -9.75
C PRO A 24 1.68 -1.36 -9.42
N PRO A 25 0.79 -1.49 -10.43
CA PRO A 25 -0.66 -1.45 -10.22
C PRO A 25 -1.18 -2.38 -9.12
N VAL A 26 -0.68 -3.63 -9.05
CA VAL A 26 -1.08 -4.59 -8.00
C VAL A 26 -0.71 -4.14 -6.58
N ARG A 27 0.39 -3.41 -6.41
CA ARG A 27 0.80 -2.86 -5.11
C ARG A 27 -0.02 -1.62 -4.77
N TYR A 28 -0.34 -0.81 -5.77
CA TYR A 28 -1.23 0.33 -5.61
C TYR A 28 -2.63 -0.11 -5.16
N GLU A 29 -3.22 -1.13 -5.79
CA GLU A 29 -4.53 -1.67 -5.38
C GLU A 29 -4.54 -2.14 -3.93
N ARG A 30 -3.50 -2.87 -3.52
CA ARG A 30 -3.34 -3.30 -2.12
C ARG A 30 -3.27 -2.12 -1.15
N LEU A 31 -2.56 -1.05 -1.52
CA LEU A 31 -2.50 0.17 -0.72
C LEU A 31 -3.88 0.81 -0.58
N ARG A 32 -4.63 0.96 -1.68
CA ARG A 32 -5.99 1.53 -1.66
C ARG A 32 -6.90 0.78 -0.69
N TRP A 33 -6.91 -0.55 -0.76
CA TRP A 33 -7.72 -1.36 0.16
C TRP A 33 -7.26 -1.28 1.62
N ALA A 34 -5.97 -1.15 1.87
CA ALA A 34 -5.45 -0.93 3.22
C ALA A 34 -5.91 0.42 3.79
N LEU A 35 -5.98 1.47 2.97
CA LEU A 35 -6.50 2.78 3.40
C LEU A 35 -8.00 2.70 3.73
N ARG A 36 -8.81 2.09 2.86
CA ARG A 36 -10.26 1.88 3.11
C ARG A 36 -10.51 0.99 4.34
N ALA A 37 -9.70 -0.05 4.55
CA ALA A 37 -9.77 -0.89 5.75
C ALA A 37 -9.55 -0.06 7.02
N ARG A 38 -8.56 0.83 7.00
CA ARG A 38 -8.24 1.70 8.13
C ARG A 38 -9.32 2.75 8.39
N GLU A 39 -9.89 3.34 7.35
CA GLU A 39 -11.03 4.27 7.47
C GLU A 39 -12.25 3.61 8.12
N ARG A 40 -12.47 2.32 7.82
CA ARG A 40 -13.62 1.55 8.32
C ARG A 40 -13.37 0.81 9.63
N GLY A 41 -12.12 0.75 10.09
CA GLY A 41 -11.74 -0.04 11.26
C GLY A 41 -11.94 -1.55 11.09
N ALA A 42 -11.92 -2.06 9.85
CA ALA A 42 -12.18 -3.45 9.54
C ALA A 42 -11.23 -3.96 8.44
N ALA A 43 -10.78 -5.22 8.55
CA ALA A 43 -9.89 -5.81 7.54
C ALA A 43 -10.65 -6.11 6.24
N HIS A 44 -10.01 -5.85 5.10
CA HIS A 44 -10.43 -6.35 3.78
C HIS A 44 -9.54 -7.54 3.40
N TYR A 45 -10.16 -8.68 3.12
CA TYR A 45 -9.45 -9.83 2.56
C TYR A 45 -9.30 -9.63 1.06
N LEU A 46 -8.07 -9.81 0.56
CA LEU A 46 -7.75 -9.61 -0.85
C LEU A 46 -7.18 -10.90 -1.46
N GLU A 47 -7.60 -11.22 -2.67
CA GLU A 47 -6.95 -12.19 -3.54
C GLU A 47 -6.33 -11.47 -4.73
N ALA A 48 -5.02 -11.67 -4.95
CA ALA A 48 -4.26 -10.99 -6.01
C ALA A 48 -4.38 -9.44 -6.04
N GLY A 49 -4.79 -8.80 -4.94
CA GLY A 49 -5.02 -7.35 -4.85
C GLY A 49 -6.47 -6.91 -5.08
N THR A 50 -7.37 -7.87 -5.32
CA THR A 50 -8.81 -7.66 -5.48
C THR A 50 -9.53 -8.08 -4.20
N PRO A 51 -10.50 -7.30 -3.70
CA PRO A 51 -11.25 -7.67 -2.51
C PRO A 51 -12.11 -8.91 -2.77
N VAL A 52 -12.18 -9.77 -1.77
CA VAL A 52 -13.05 -10.94 -1.76
C VAL A 52 -14.03 -10.83 -0.59
N GLY A 53 -15.30 -11.13 -0.86
CA GLY A 53 -16.41 -10.97 0.09
C GLY A 53 -17.41 -9.91 -0.33
#